data_AF-A0A535FNK1-F1
#
_entry.id   AF-A0A535FNK1-F1
#
_cell.length_a   1.000
_cell.length_b   1.000
_cell.length_c   1.000
_cell.angle_alpha   90.00
_cell.angle_beta   90.00
_cell.angle_gamma   90.00
#
_symmetry.space_group_name_H-M   'P 1'
#
loop_
_entity.id
_entity.type
_entity.pdbx_description
1 polymer ?
#
loop_
_entity_poly.entity_id
_entity_poly.type
_entity_poly.pdbx_seq_one_letter_code
_entity_poly.pdbx_strand_id
1 'polypeptide(L)'
;MGRKFGFVSKRIQQMVGHRTLFHSLLGLALGSLLALGLERVVAYVLSQHGFILPARIVDTSHLVFVGVFFGCVMHIAADALTQGGVPLLWPSHKRFGFPPDPQWRFRTGTWPEFLIVWTFIILVLIAVLQSIIVV
;
A
#
# COMPACT_ATOMS: atom_id res chain seq x y z
N MET A 1 18.51 1.92 4.57
CA MET A 1 18.88 1.63 3.16
C MET A 1 19.46 2.82 2.36
N GLY A 2 19.45 4.07 2.85
CA GLY A 2 19.88 5.26 2.07
C GLY A 2 21.39 5.54 1.92
N ARG A 3 22.29 4.59 2.22
CA ARG A 3 23.75 4.87 2.24
C ARG A 3 24.49 4.56 0.92
N LYS A 4 23.86 3.88 -0.05
CA LYS A 4 24.52 3.44 -1.30
C LYS A 4 24.34 4.40 -2.50
N PHE A 5 23.29 5.23 -2.53
CA PHE A 5 23.03 6.18 -3.64
C PHE A 5 23.01 7.65 -3.16
N GLY A 6 24.05 8.02 -2.40
CA GLY A 6 24.03 9.14 -1.44
C GLY A 6 23.69 10.54 -1.95
N PHE A 7 23.93 10.88 -3.23
CA PHE A 7 23.65 12.24 -3.73
C PHE A 7 22.22 12.40 -4.25
N VAL A 8 21.79 11.51 -5.16
CA VAL A 8 20.43 11.50 -5.72
C VAL A 8 19.40 11.20 -4.63
N SER A 9 19.69 10.21 -3.78
CA SER A 9 18.81 9.85 -2.67
C SER A 9 18.64 11.02 -1.70
N LYS A 10 19.69 11.78 -1.38
CA LYS A 10 19.57 12.94 -0.48
C LYS A 10 18.75 14.07 -1.09
N ARG A 11 18.92 14.38 -2.38
CA ARG A 11 18.12 15.42 -3.07
C ARG A 11 16.64 15.07 -3.12
N ILE A 12 16.32 13.82 -3.47
CA ILE A 12 14.94 13.33 -3.48
C ILE A 12 14.39 13.30 -2.05
N GLN A 13 15.18 12.87 -1.08
CA GLN A 13 14.77 12.83 0.32
C GLN A 13 14.49 14.23 0.89
N GLN A 14 15.23 15.25 0.46
CA GLN A 14 15.04 16.65 0.86
C GLN A 14 13.83 17.30 0.17
N MET A 15 13.56 17.01 -1.10
CA MET A 15 12.42 17.57 -1.83
C MET A 15 11.09 16.85 -1.58
N VAL A 16 11.13 15.52 -1.41
CA VAL A 16 9.93 14.67 -1.43
C VAL A 16 9.58 14.12 -0.04
N GLY A 17 10.59 13.92 0.82
CA GLY A 17 10.42 13.17 2.06
C GLY A 17 9.92 11.76 1.76
N HIS A 18 10.81 10.80 1.55
CA HIS A 18 10.46 9.46 1.06
C HIS A 18 9.34 8.75 1.84
N ARG A 19 9.18 9.01 3.13
CA ARG A 19 8.08 8.42 3.92
C ARG A 19 6.75 9.13 3.68
N THR A 20 6.76 10.40 3.32
CA THR A 20 5.58 11.25 3.17
C THR A 20 4.86 10.99 1.86
N LEU A 21 5.60 10.83 0.75
CA LEU A 21 5.00 10.62 -0.57
C LEU A 21 4.26 9.28 -0.66
N PHE A 22 4.86 8.17 -0.22
CA PHE A 22 4.21 6.85 -0.29
C PHE A 22 3.03 6.67 0.68
N HIS A 23 2.92 7.52 1.70
CA HIS A 23 1.81 7.54 2.65
C HIS A 23 0.81 8.67 2.37
N SER A 24 0.92 9.31 1.20
CA SER A 24 -0.03 10.33 0.75
C SER A 24 -1.06 9.72 -0.21
N LEU A 25 -2.20 10.41 -0.37
CA LEU A 25 -3.20 10.03 -1.38
C LEU A 25 -2.60 10.04 -2.79
N LEU A 26 -1.66 10.94 -3.05
CA LEU A 26 -0.93 11.01 -4.31
C LEU A 26 -0.03 9.78 -4.50
N GLY A 27 0.64 9.31 -3.44
CA GLY A 27 1.40 8.06 -3.47
C GLY A 27 0.53 6.83 -3.71
N LEU A 28 -0.64 6.77 -3.07
CA LEU A 28 -1.64 5.73 -3.31
C LEU A 28 -2.10 5.74 -4.77
N ALA A 29 -2.46 6.91 -5.31
CA ALA A 29 -2.91 7.04 -6.70
C ALA A 29 -1.81 6.67 -7.71
N LEU A 30 -0.59 7.19 -7.54
CA LEU A 30 0.54 6.88 -8.41
C LEU A 30 0.94 5.40 -8.31
N GLY A 31 0.99 4.83 -7.10
CA GLY A 31 1.29 3.42 -6.89
C GLY A 31 0.25 2.52 -7.54
N SER A 32 -1.02 2.89 -7.45
CA SER A 32 -2.15 2.19 -8.08
C SER A 32 -2.04 2.24 -9.61
N LEU A 33 -1.79 3.41 -10.19
CA LEU A 33 -1.60 3.58 -11.63
C LEU A 33 -0.37 2.82 -12.15
N LEU A 34 0.73 2.83 -11.38
CA LEU A 34 1.93 2.06 -11.69
C LEU A 34 1.67 0.55 -11.64
N ALA A 35 0.88 0.06 -10.69
CA ALA A 35 0.52 -1.35 -10.63
C ALA A 35 -0.27 -1.79 -11.88
N LEU A 36 -1.26 -0.99 -12.29
CA LEU A 36 -2.01 -1.23 -13.54
C LEU A 36 -1.11 -1.17 -14.78
N GLY A 37 -0.23 -0.16 -14.85
CA GLY A 37 0.71 -0.01 -15.95
C GLY A 37 1.72 -1.17 -16.03
N LEU A 38 2.25 -1.60 -14.88
CA LEU A 38 3.20 -2.70 -14.79
C LEU A 38 2.57 -4.02 -15.27
N GLU A 39 1.33 -4.30 -14.87
CA GLU A 39 0.61 -5.48 -15.34
C GLU A 39 0.51 -5.50 -16.87
N ARG A 40 0.14 -4.37 -17.49
CA ARG A 40 0.05 -4.24 -18.95
C ARG A 40 1.39 -4.41 -19.64
N VAL A 41 2.46 -3.85 -19.07
CA VAL A 41 3.83 -4.00 -19.60
C VAL A 41 4.29 -5.45 -19.50
N VAL A 42 4.05 -6.12 -18.39
CA VAL A 42 4.40 -7.54 -18.20
C VAL A 42 3.64 -8.40 -19.20
N ALA A 43 2.32 -8.22 -19.34
CA ALA A 43 1.52 -8.95 -20.32
C ALA A 43 2.02 -8.71 -21.76
N TYR A 44 2.37 -7.47 -22.11
CA TYR A 44 2.93 -7.13 -23.41
C TYR A 44 4.27 -7.82 -23.65
N VAL A 45 5.23 -7.72 -22.72
CA VAL A 45 6.56 -8.34 -22.85
C VAL A 45 6.45 -9.86 -22.97
N LEU A 46 5.59 -10.50 -22.16
CA LEU A 46 5.36 -11.94 -22.26
C LEU A 46 4.78 -12.32 -23.64
N SER A 47 3.85 -11.52 -24.17
CA SER A 47 3.29 -11.75 -25.51
C SER A 47 4.35 -11.67 -26.62
N GLN A 48 5.34 -10.77 -26.50
CA GLN A 48 6.44 -10.66 -27.46
C GLN A 48 7.36 -11.89 -27.44
N HIS A 49 7.45 -12.58 -26.30
CA HIS A 49 8.21 -13.82 -26.15
C HIS A 49 7.41 -15.08 -26.51
N GLY A 50 6.20 -14.92 -27.09
CA GLY A 50 5.36 -16.04 -27.52
C GLY A 50 4.55 -16.70 -26.41
N PHE A 51 4.51 -16.13 -25.20
CA PHE A 51 3.65 -16.63 -24.13
C PHE A 51 2.22 -16.14 -24.35
N ILE A 52 1.29 -17.09 -24.51
CA ILE A 52 -0.14 -16.81 -24.59
C ILE A 52 -0.69 -16.87 -23.16
N LEU A 53 -0.99 -15.71 -22.58
CA LEU A 53 -1.67 -15.68 -21.29
C LEU A 53 -3.11 -16.18 -21.46
N PRO A 54 -3.56 -17.15 -20.64
CA PRO A 54 -4.96 -17.57 -20.64
C PRO A 54 -5.88 -16.36 -20.39
N ALA A 55 -6.97 -16.25 -21.16
CA ALA A 55 -7.94 -15.15 -21.01
C ALA A 55 -8.46 -15.02 -19.58
N ARG A 56 -8.56 -16.14 -18.85
CA ARG A 56 -8.92 -16.16 -17.42
C ARG A 56 -7.94 -15.38 -16.53
N ILE A 57 -6.64 -15.44 -16.80
CA ILE A 57 -5.63 -14.72 -15.99
C ILE A 57 -5.69 -13.21 -16.28
N VAL A 58 -5.92 -12.83 -17.54
CA VAL A 58 -6.10 -11.43 -17.93
C VAL A 58 -7.41 -10.87 -17.39
N ASP A 59 -8.46 -11.69 -17.34
CA ASP A 59 -9.73 -11.29 -16.78
C ASP A 59 -9.65 -11.11 -15.26
N THR A 60 -8.99 -12.01 -14.52
CA THR A 60 -8.86 -11.91 -13.06
C THR A 60 -7.74 -10.99 -12.57
N SER A 61 -6.93 -10.43 -13.46
CA SER A 61 -5.78 -9.59 -13.06
C SER A 61 -6.17 -8.34 -12.28
N HIS A 62 -7.37 -7.80 -12.53
CA HIS A 62 -7.93 -6.69 -11.75
C HIS A 62 -8.01 -6.99 -10.24
N LEU A 63 -8.10 -8.27 -9.85
CA LEU A 63 -8.09 -8.68 -8.44
C LEU A 63 -6.74 -8.39 -7.77
N VAL A 64 -5.63 -8.47 -8.51
CA VAL A 64 -4.30 -8.10 -8.01
C VAL A 64 -4.27 -6.61 -7.69
N PHE A 65 -4.79 -5.78 -8.60
CA PHE A 65 -4.92 -4.35 -8.37
C PHE A 65 -5.80 -4.04 -7.15
N VAL A 66 -6.99 -4.65 -7.07
CA VAL A 66 -7.92 -4.46 -5.95
C VAL A 66 -7.27 -4.87 -4.63
N GLY A 67 -6.56 -6.01 -4.61
CA GLY A 67 -5.86 -6.49 -3.41
C GLY A 67 -4.74 -5.55 -2.95
N VAL A 68 -3.89 -5.08 -3.88
CA VAL A 68 -2.82 -4.12 -3.58
C VAL A 68 -3.40 -2.79 -3.12
N PHE A 69 -4.39 -2.25 -3.84
CA PHE A 69 -5.05 -1.00 -3.48
C PHE A 69 -5.69 -1.09 -2.09
N PHE A 70 -6.44 -2.16 -1.83
CA PHE A 70 -7.07 -2.41 -0.54
C PHE A 70 -6.03 -2.50 0.58
N GLY A 71 -4.94 -3.24 0.37
CA GLY A 71 -3.84 -3.33 1.32
C GLY A 71 -3.20 -1.97 1.62
N CYS A 72 -2.95 -1.15 0.60
CA CYS A 72 -2.41 0.19 0.78
C CYS A 72 -3.38 1.13 1.52
N VAL A 73 -4.68 1.05 1.24
CA VAL A 73 -5.71 1.82 1.96
C VAL A 73 -5.74 1.41 3.43
N MET A 74 -5.74 0.10 3.72
CA MET A 74 -5.73 -0.40 5.09
C MET A 74 -4.45 -0.03 5.83
N HIS A 75 -3.30 -0.03 5.15
CA HIS A 75 -2.04 0.45 5.71
C HIS A 75 -2.12 1.93 6.11
N ILE A 76 -2.63 2.80 5.22
CA ILE A 76 -2.85 4.23 5.51
C ILE A 76 -3.83 4.42 6.67
N ALA A 77 -4.90 3.62 6.72
CA ALA A 77 -5.90 3.67 7.78
C ALA A 77 -5.29 3.25 9.14
N ALA A 78 -4.45 2.21 9.16
CA ALA A 78 -3.73 1.80 10.36
C ALA A 78 -2.80 2.91 10.86
N ASP A 79 -2.03 3.54 9.97
CA ASP A 79 -1.16 4.67 10.32
C ASP A 79 -1.96 5.88 10.86
N ALA A 80 -3.17 6.12 10.35
CA ALA A 80 -4.06 7.17 10.84
C ALA A 80 -4.53 6.94 12.28
N LEU A 81 -4.61 5.69 12.74
CA LEU A 81 -4.98 5.33 14.12
C LEU A 81 -3.82 5.53 15.11
N THR A 82 -2.60 5.71 14.62
CA THR A 82 -1.42 5.93 15.47
C THR A 82 -1.28 7.40 15.89
N GLN A 83 -0.58 7.65 17.01
CA GLN A 83 -0.20 9.00 17.42
C GLN A 83 0.65 9.73 16.36
N GLY A 84 1.37 8.99 15.51
CA GLY A 84 2.16 9.54 14.41
C GLY A 84 1.31 10.13 13.29
N GLY A 85 0.10 9.62 13.08
CA GLY A 85 -0.78 9.99 11.98
C GLY A 85 -0.17 9.80 10.60
N VAL A 86 -0.92 10.17 9.57
CA VAL A 86 -0.58 9.97 8.17
C VAL A 86 -0.57 11.30 7.39
N PRO A 87 0.46 11.60 6.58
CA PRO A 87 0.55 12.81 5.79
C PRO A 87 -0.22 12.70 4.47
N LEU A 88 -1.55 12.77 4.53
CA LEU A 88 -2.42 12.51 3.36
C LEU A 88 -2.25 13.52 2.21
N LEU A 89 -2.01 14.80 2.53
CA LEU A 89 -2.09 15.92 1.59
C LEU A 89 -0.72 16.42 1.12
N TRP A 90 0.20 15.52 0.76
CA TRP A 90 1.48 15.92 0.16
C TRP A 90 1.24 16.90 -1.02
N PRO A 91 1.97 18.03 -1.12
CA PRO A 91 3.20 18.39 -0.40
C PRO A 91 3.00 19.05 0.98
N SER A 92 1.76 19.27 1.42
CA SER A 92 1.50 19.75 2.78
C SER A 92 1.95 18.72 3.81
N HIS A 93 2.71 19.18 4.81
CA HIS A 93 3.22 18.33 5.89
C HIS A 93 2.19 18.09 7.02
N LYS A 94 0.93 18.52 6.84
CA LYS A 94 -0.13 18.30 7.83
C LYS A 94 -0.43 16.81 7.96
N ARG A 95 -0.36 16.31 9.20
CA ARG A 95 -0.67 14.92 9.54
C ARG A 95 -2.13 14.80 9.94
N PHE A 96 -2.80 13.81 9.38
CA PHE A 96 -4.17 13.45 9.67
C PHE A 96 -4.19 12.18 10.48
N GLY A 97 -5.17 12.03 11.36
CA GLY A 97 -5.36 10.81 12.11
C GLY A 97 -6.76 10.75 12.68
N PHE A 98 -7.15 9.55 13.08
CA PHE A 98 -8.45 9.26 13.63
C PHE A 98 -8.28 8.45 14.92
N PRO A 99 -8.88 8.82 16.05
CA PRO A 99 -9.69 10.02 16.31
C PRO A 99 -8.91 11.34 16.15
N PRO A 100 -9.54 12.51 15.96
CA PRO A 100 -8.83 13.78 15.72
C PRO A 100 -7.86 14.16 16.84
N ASP A 101 -8.18 13.78 18.07
CA ASP A 101 -7.36 14.02 19.23
C ASP A 101 -6.29 12.91 19.41
N PRO A 102 -4.99 13.23 19.39
CA PRO A 102 -3.90 12.26 19.51
C PRO A 102 -3.92 11.44 20.80
N GLN A 103 -4.56 11.91 21.88
CA GLN A 103 -4.57 11.18 23.15
C GLN A 103 -5.35 9.86 23.09
N TRP A 104 -6.32 9.76 22.17
CA TRP A 104 -7.12 8.56 21.94
C TRP A 104 -6.45 7.58 20.97
N ARG A 105 -5.30 7.94 20.40
CA ARG A 105 -4.55 7.12 19.46
C ARG A 105 -3.50 6.29 20.17
N PHE A 106 -3.27 5.08 19.65
CA PHE A 106 -2.23 4.21 20.20
C PHE A 106 -0.85 4.57 19.66
N ARG A 107 0.19 4.15 20.39
CA ARG A 107 1.59 4.34 19.99
C ARG A 107 2.05 3.16 19.14
N THR A 108 2.83 3.45 18.11
CA THR A 108 3.50 2.40 17.33
C THR A 108 4.40 1.57 18.24
N GLY A 109 4.42 0.25 18.06
CA GLY A 109 5.15 -0.74 18.85
C GLY A 109 4.46 -1.15 20.15
N THR A 110 3.25 -0.67 20.43
CA THR A 110 2.48 -1.08 21.61
C THR A 110 1.54 -2.23 21.30
N TRP A 111 1.08 -2.94 22.34
CA TRP A 111 0.20 -4.11 22.21
C TRP A 111 -1.05 -3.90 21.32
N PRO A 112 -1.74 -2.74 21.34
CA PRO A 112 -2.86 -2.47 20.43
C PRO A 112 -2.52 -2.61 18.94
N GLU A 113 -1.31 -2.27 18.52
CA GLU A 113 -0.86 -2.44 17.13
C GLU A 113 -0.85 -3.92 16.75
N PHE A 114 -0.24 -4.75 17.60
CA PHE A 114 -0.18 -6.19 17.37
C PHE A 114 -1.59 -6.79 17.31
N LEU A 115 -2.48 -6.38 18.21
CA LEU A 115 -3.87 -6.85 18.20
C LEU A 115 -4.55 -6.55 16.85
N ILE A 116 -4.50 -5.29 16.40
CA ILE A 116 -5.12 -4.87 15.13
C ILE A 116 -4.53 -5.63 13.95
N VAL A 117 -3.20 -5.72 13.87
CA VAL A 117 -2.50 -6.39 12.76
C VAL A 117 -2.84 -7.87 12.72
N TRP A 118 -2.73 -8.58 13.84
CA TRP A 118 -3.02 -10.02 13.88
C TRP A 118 -4.50 -10.31 13.61
N THR A 119 -5.42 -9.50 14.13
CA THR A 119 -6.84 -9.62 13.80
C THR A 119 -7.08 -9.48 12.30
N PHE A 120 -6.49 -8.48 11.64
CA PHE A 120 -6.64 -8.31 10.19
C PHE A 120 -6.03 -9.46 9.39
N ILE A 121 -4.84 -9.93 9.76
CA ILE A 121 -4.18 -11.07 9.10
C ILE A 121 -5.08 -12.32 9.20
N ILE A 122 -5.61 -12.61 10.38
CA ILE A 122 -6.48 -13.78 10.60
C ILE A 122 -7.76 -13.66 9.78
N LEU A 123 -8.41 -12.48 9.77
CA LEU A 123 -9.63 -12.26 8.99
C LEU A 123 -9.40 -12.43 7.50
N VAL A 124 -8.31 -11.87 6.97
CA VAL A 124 -7.94 -12.04 5.55
C VAL A 124 -7.62 -13.50 5.24
N LEU A 125 -6.89 -14.20 6.13
CA LEU A 125 -6.59 -15.61 5.95
C LEU A 125 -7.87 -16.46 5.92
N ILE A 126 -8.81 -16.22 6.84
CA ILE A 126 -10.11 -16.90 6.85
C ILE A 126 -10.87 -16.63 5.55
N ALA A 127 -10.93 -15.37 5.09
CA ALA A 127 -11.60 -15.01 3.84
C ALA A 127 -10.98 -15.71 2.62
N VAL A 128 -9.64 -15.80 2.56
CA VAL A 128 -8.92 -16.54 1.51
C VAL A 128 -9.24 -18.03 1.59
N LEU A 129 -9.20 -18.64 2.78
CA LEU A 129 -9.55 -20.05 2.96
C LEU A 129 -11.01 -20.33 2.54
N GLN A 130 -11.96 -19.47 2.92
CA GLN A 130 -13.35 -19.57 2.49
C GLN A 130 -13.49 -19.47 0.97
N SER A 131 -12.74 -18.56 0.33
CA SER A 131 -12.75 -18.44 -1.14
C SER A 131 -12.24 -19.68 -1.86
N ILE A 132 -11.38 -20.48 -1.24
CA ILE A 132 -10.87 -21.73 -1.81
C ILE A 132 -11.89 -22.87 -1.60
N ILE A 133 -12.58 -22.89 -0.47
CA ILE A 133 -13.52 -23.97 -0.12
C ILE A 133 -14.86 -23.84 -0.88
N VAL A 134 -15.29 -22.61 -1.17
CA VAL A 134 -16.59 -22.32 -1.81
C VAL A 134 -16.53 -22.41 -3.35
N VAL A 135 -15.33 -22.47 -3.93
CA VAL A 135 -15.07 -22.65 -5.38
C VAL A 135 -14.95 -24.13 -5.73
#